data_AF-A0A5Q2VVY4-F1
#
_entry.id   AF-A0A5Q2VVY4-F1
#
_cell.length_a   1.000
_cell.length_b   1.000
_cell.length_c   1.000
_cell.angle_alpha   90.00
_cell.angle_beta   90.00
_cell.angle_gamma   90.00
#
_symmetry.space_group_name_H-M   'P 1'
#
loop_
_entity.id
_entity.type
_entity.pdbx_description
1 polymer ?
#
loop_
_entity_poly.entity_id
_entity_poly.type
_entity_poly.pdbx_seq_one_letter_code
_entity_poly.pdbx_strand_id
1 'polypeptide(L)'
;MAETPVALRSESAETIEAVRAVLAVAGLPVAVYPDHADPPAEVGLALDGADRADERWRHAGNRSARVGTREIEAGTLVLPAGADRLLALARAANRRVRARVVGVVGAAGASGPPPSPRSSLG
;
A
#
# COMPACT_ATOMS: atom_id res chain seq x y z
N MET A 1 0.21 -9.33 11.62
CA MET A 1 -0.58 -8.75 10.52
C MET A 1 0.31 -8.75 9.29
N ALA A 2 -0.08 -9.44 8.22
CA ALA A 2 0.68 -9.39 6.98
C ALA A 2 0.51 -7.99 6.37
N GLU A 3 1.62 -7.29 6.13
CA GLU A 3 1.63 -6.10 5.29
C GLU A 3 1.07 -6.49 3.92
N THR A 4 0.11 -5.72 3.38
CA THR A 4 -0.42 -6.03 2.05
C THR A 4 0.66 -5.67 1.03
N PRO A 5 1.28 -6.67 0.38
CA PRO A 5 2.43 -6.43 -0.47
C PRO A 5 2.02 -5.55 -1.66
N VAL A 6 2.95 -4.67 -2.07
CA VAL A 6 2.83 -4.03 -3.38
C VAL A 6 3.15 -5.08 -4.43
N ALA A 7 2.23 -5.33 -5.37
CA ALA A 7 2.50 -6.24 -6.47
C ALA A 7 3.10 -5.47 -7.64
N LEU A 8 4.17 -6.02 -8.21
CA LEU A 8 4.80 -5.52 -9.43
C LEU A 8 4.80 -6.62 -10.48
N ARG A 9 4.26 -6.33 -11.66
CA ARG A 9 4.48 -7.15 -12.85
C ARG A 9 5.57 -6.53 -13.70
N SER A 10 6.69 -7.22 -13.83
CA SER A 10 7.77 -6.84 -14.74
C SER A 10 8.81 -7.95 -14.79
N GLU A 11 9.38 -8.20 -15.97
CA GLU A 11 10.62 -8.99 -16.14
C GLU A 11 11.87 -8.11 -16.26
N SER A 12 11.71 -6.78 -16.31
CA SER A 12 12.82 -5.82 -16.36
C SER A 12 13.53 -5.73 -15.01
N ALA A 13 14.73 -6.33 -14.92
CA ALA A 13 15.58 -6.25 -13.73
C ALA A 13 15.82 -4.80 -13.28
N GLU A 14 16.01 -3.88 -14.23
CA GLU A 14 16.20 -2.46 -13.95
C GLU A 14 14.97 -1.84 -13.27
N THR A 15 13.77 -2.12 -13.78
CA THR A 15 12.51 -1.63 -13.21
C THR A 15 12.24 -2.25 -11.85
N ILE A 16 12.48 -3.56 -11.70
CA ILE A 16 12.33 -4.28 -10.42
C ILE A 16 13.20 -3.66 -9.35
N GLU A 17 14.49 -3.47 -9.64
CA GLU A 17 15.43 -2.89 -8.67
C GLU A 17 15.11 -1.42 -8.36
N ALA A 18 14.72 -0.63 -9.36
CA ALA A 18 14.28 0.74 -9.13
C ALA A 18 13.05 0.83 -8.20
N VAL A 19 12.04 -0.01 -8.43
CA VAL A 19 10.84 -0.06 -7.57
C VAL A 19 11.22 -0.53 -6.16
N ARG A 20 12.06 -1.56 -6.03
CA ARG A 20 12.54 -2.06 -4.73
C ARG A 20 13.29 -0.97 -3.96
N ALA A 21 14.21 -0.26 -4.61
CA ALA A 21 14.96 0.83 -4.01
C ALA A 21 14.03 1.94 -3.48
N VAL A 22 13.00 2.31 -4.25
CA VAL A 22 12.02 3.31 -3.81
C VAL A 22 11.19 2.81 -2.63
N LEU A 23 10.65 1.59 -2.69
CA LEU A 23 9.78 1.07 -1.64
C LEU A 23 10.53 0.71 -0.34
N ALA A 24 11.83 0.41 -0.44
CA ALA A 24 12.71 0.25 0.71
C ALA A 24 12.73 1.51 1.60
N VAL A 25 12.61 2.71 1.03
CA VAL A 25 12.51 3.98 1.79
C VAL A 25 11.28 4.00 2.73
N ALA A 26 10.21 3.28 2.36
CA ALA A 26 9.01 3.16 3.18
C ALA A 26 8.94 1.85 4.00
N GLY A 27 9.96 0.98 3.89
CA GLY A 27 9.96 -0.35 4.49
C GLY A 27 8.84 -1.26 3.96
N LEU A 28 8.36 -1.02 2.72
CA LEU A 28 7.25 -1.79 2.15
C LEU A 28 7.78 -2.93 1.26
N PRO A 29 7.33 -4.18 1.47
CA PRO A 29 7.73 -5.31 0.63
C PRO A 29 7.10 -5.22 -0.76
N VAL A 30 7.84 -5.69 -1.77
CA VAL A 30 7.35 -5.87 -3.14
C VAL A 30 7.29 -7.35 -3.51
N ALA A 31 6.15 -7.78 -4.03
CA ALA A 31 5.98 -9.09 -4.66
C ALA A 31 6.11 -8.90 -6.18
N VAL A 32 7.05 -9.61 -6.81
CA VAL A 32 7.32 -9.51 -8.25
C VAL A 32 6.65 -10.69 -8.97
N TYR A 33 5.97 -10.39 -10.07
CA TYR A 33 5.25 -11.33 -10.91
C TYR A 33 5.79 -11.26 -12.35
N PRO A 34 5.87 -12.41 -13.06
CA PRO A 34 6.28 -12.43 -14.45
C PRO A 34 5.22 -11.79 -15.35
N ASP A 35 5.60 -11.41 -16.58
CA ASP A 35 4.76 -10.62 -17.49
C ASP A 35 3.44 -11.30 -17.88
N HIS A 36 3.40 -12.64 -17.84
CA HIS A 36 2.23 -13.44 -18.16
C HIS A 36 1.34 -13.77 -16.95
N ALA A 37 1.70 -13.30 -15.75
CA ALA A 37 0.92 -13.55 -14.55
C ALA A 37 -0.40 -12.77 -14.55
N ASP A 38 -1.47 -13.46 -14.16
CA ASP A 38 -2.70 -12.80 -13.78
C ASP A 38 -2.50 -11.97 -12.52
N PRO A 39 -3.25 -10.86 -12.38
CA PRO A 39 -3.14 -10.03 -11.21
C PRO A 39 -3.61 -10.74 -9.94
N PRO A 40 -2.93 -10.53 -8.80
CA PRO A 40 -3.37 -11.07 -7.52
C PRO A 40 -4.70 -10.45 -7.05
N ALA A 41 -5.56 -11.26 -6.42
CA ALA A 41 -6.91 -10.88 -6.03
C ALA A 41 -6.98 -9.84 -4.88
N GLU A 42 -5.96 -9.78 -4.01
CA GLU A 42 -5.95 -8.87 -2.85
C GLU A 42 -4.63 -8.10 -2.75
N VAL A 43 -4.51 -6.99 -3.48
CA VAL A 43 -3.36 -6.06 -3.37
C VAL A 43 -3.79 -4.63 -3.12
N GLY A 44 -3.07 -3.95 -2.23
CA GLY A 44 -3.30 -2.55 -1.93
C GLY A 44 -2.89 -1.64 -3.10
N LEU A 45 -1.81 -2.01 -3.79
CA LEU A 45 -1.24 -1.31 -4.94
C LEU A 45 -0.72 -2.34 -5.95
N ALA A 46 -1.19 -2.23 -7.18
CA ALA A 46 -0.69 -2.99 -8.33
C ALA A 46 0.17 -2.08 -9.22
N LEU A 47 1.38 -2.51 -9.55
CA LEU A 47 2.31 -1.82 -10.42
C LEU A 47 2.50 -2.65 -11.68
N ASP A 48 2.38 -2.00 -12.84
CA ASP A 48 2.58 -2.62 -14.14
C ASP A 48 3.79 -2.01 -14.84
N GLY A 49 4.65 -2.84 -15.42
CA GLY A 49 5.81 -2.40 -16.18
C GLY A 49 5.40 -1.53 -17.37
N ALA A 50 6.11 -0.45 -17.64
CA ALA A 50 5.78 0.48 -18.72
C ALA A 50 5.85 -0.16 -20.12
N ASP A 51 6.56 -1.26 -20.26
CA ASP A 51 6.72 -2.07 -21.46
C ASP A 51 5.50 -2.95 -21.78
N ARG A 52 4.60 -3.15 -20.82
CA ARG A 52 3.37 -3.95 -20.98
C ARG A 52 2.20 -3.24 -20.33
N ALA A 53 1.19 -2.88 -21.11
CA ALA A 53 -0.06 -2.37 -20.58
C ALA A 53 -1.11 -3.49 -20.56
N ASP A 54 -1.43 -4.02 -19.38
CA ASP A 54 -2.61 -4.89 -19.22
C ASP A 54 -3.64 -4.22 -18.32
N GLU A 55 -4.85 -4.08 -18.86
CA GLU A 55 -5.94 -3.44 -18.15
C GLU A 55 -6.32 -4.18 -16.87
N ARG A 56 -6.15 -5.50 -16.83
CA ARG A 56 -6.46 -6.33 -15.65
C ARG A 56 -5.62 -5.92 -14.45
N TRP A 57 -4.32 -5.65 -14.66
CA TRP A 57 -3.41 -5.19 -13.62
C TRP A 57 -3.75 -3.78 -13.13
N ARG A 58 -4.27 -2.92 -14.00
CA ARG A 58 -4.75 -1.59 -13.60
C ARG A 58 -5.97 -1.65 -12.67
N HIS A 59 -6.77 -2.71 -12.75
CA HIS A 59 -7.98 -2.88 -11.94
C HIS A 59 -7.82 -3.85 -10.76
N ALA A 60 -6.66 -4.51 -10.64
CA ALA A 60 -6.38 -5.52 -9.62
C ALA A 60 -6.30 -4.98 -8.19
N GLY A 61 -5.79 -3.75 -8.05
CA GLY A 61 -5.61 -3.10 -6.76
C GLY A 61 -6.66 -2.03 -6.50
N ASN A 62 -6.80 -1.66 -5.23
CA ASN A 62 -7.47 -0.40 -4.86
C ASN A 62 -6.82 0.82 -5.53
N ARG A 63 -5.53 0.70 -5.88
CA ARG A 63 -4.77 1.65 -6.67
C ARG A 63 -3.87 0.89 -7.64
N SER A 64 -3.57 1.55 -8.75
CA SER A 64 -2.60 1.07 -9.73
C SER A 64 -1.75 2.20 -10.30
N ALA A 65 -0.59 1.84 -10.83
CA ALA A 65 0.27 2.75 -11.59
C ALA A 65 1.14 1.97 -12.58
N ARG A 66 1.52 2.64 -13.68
CA ARG A 66 2.60 2.14 -14.53
C ARG A 66 3.94 2.66 -14.03
N VAL A 67 4.97 1.83 -14.10
CA VAL A 67 6.32 2.14 -13.63
C VAL A 67 7.36 1.70 -14.65
N GLY A 68 8.44 2.46 -14.77
CA GLY A 68 9.57 2.12 -15.63
C GLY A 68 10.75 3.06 -15.39
N THR A 69 11.90 2.77 -16.00
CA THR A 69 13.10 3.64 -15.93
C THR A 69 13.15 4.70 -17.04
N ARG A 70 12.23 4.60 -18.00
CA ARG A 70 12.01 5.58 -19.07
C ARG A 70 10.53 5.76 -19.33
N GLU A 71 10.16 6.89 -19.91
CA GLU A 71 8.79 7.12 -20.36
C GLU A 71 8.54 6.33 -21.64
N ILE A 72 7.57 5.43 -21.61
CA ILE A 72 7.12 4.66 -22.78
C ILE A 72 5.73 5.12 -23.22
N GLU A 73 4.85 5.38 -22.24
CA GLU A 73 3.51 5.89 -22.46
C GLU A 73 3.21 7.01 -21.45
N ALA A 74 2.33 7.95 -21.83
CA ALA A 74 1.89 9.03 -20.96
C ALA A 74 1.33 8.47 -19.64
N GLY A 75 1.74 9.07 -18.52
CA GLY A 75 1.33 8.63 -17.18
C GLY A 75 2.18 7.51 -16.58
N THR A 76 3.27 7.10 -17.24
CA THR A 76 4.29 6.24 -16.64
C THR A 76 5.02 6.97 -15.51
N LEU A 77 5.12 6.35 -14.34
CA LEU A 77 6.00 6.83 -13.28
C LEU A 77 7.44 6.42 -13.61
N VAL A 78 8.20 7.36 -14.16
CA VAL A 78 9.61 7.16 -14.53
C VAL A 78 10.49 7.24 -13.29
N LEU A 79 11.14 6.15 -12.90
CA LEU A 79 12.03 6.10 -11.75
C LEU A 79 13.47 6.48 -12.16
N PRO A 80 14.20 7.25 -11.33
CA PRO A 80 13.85 7.68 -9.97
C PRO A 80 12.98 8.95 -9.88
N ALA A 81 12.76 9.69 -10.97
CA ALA A 81 12.06 11.00 -10.95
C ALA A 81 10.63 10.95 -10.36
N GLY A 82 9.91 9.83 -10.54
CA GLY A 82 8.57 9.56 -10.03
C GLY A 82 8.52 8.89 -8.65
N ALA A 83 9.65 8.78 -7.95
CA ALA A 83 9.74 8.05 -6.68
C ALA A 83 8.78 8.60 -5.61
N ASP A 84 8.66 9.92 -5.47
CA ASP A 84 7.75 10.53 -4.49
C ASP A 84 6.29 10.17 -4.75
N ARG A 85 5.90 10.11 -6.03
CA ARG A 85 4.55 9.72 -6.42
C ARG A 85 4.29 8.26 -6.13
N LEU A 86 5.26 7.38 -6.42
CA LEU A 86 5.18 5.96 -6.09
C LEU A 86 5.05 5.74 -4.58
N LEU A 87 5.86 6.44 -3.78
CA LEU A 87 5.79 6.40 -2.31
C LEU A 87 4.45 6.89 -1.77
N ALA A 88 3.90 7.98 -2.34
CA ALA A 88 2.59 8.48 -1.95
C ALA A 88 1.48 7.45 -2.21
N LEU A 89 1.50 6.79 -3.37
CA LEU A 89 0.56 5.73 -3.72
C LEU A 89 0.68 4.53 -2.76
N ALA A 90 1.90 4.07 -2.52
CA ALA A 90 2.19 2.92 -1.66
C ALA A 90 1.76 3.17 -0.21
N ARG A 91 2.09 4.35 0.35
CA ARG A 91 1.65 4.76 1.69
C ARG A 91 0.14 4.85 1.78
N ALA A 92 -0.49 5.48 0.80
CA ALA A 92 -1.94 5.65 0.80
C ALA A 92 -2.65 4.29 0.67
N ALA A 93 -2.09 3.33 -0.07
CA ALA A 93 -2.64 1.99 -0.22
C ALA A 93 -2.62 1.22 1.11
N ASN A 94 -1.54 1.39 1.88
CA ASN A 94 -1.35 0.77 3.19
C ASN A 94 -2.07 1.51 4.35
N ARG A 95 -2.45 2.78 4.19
CA ARG A 95 -3.17 3.56 5.24
C ARG A 95 -4.54 2.98 5.61
N ARG A 96 -5.31 2.43 4.67
CA ARG A 96 -6.63 1.85 4.96
C ARG A 96 -6.56 0.61 5.86
N VAL A 97 -5.50 -0.19 5.73
CA VAL A 97 -5.26 -1.35 6.61
C VAL A 97 -4.97 -0.88 8.03
N ARG A 98 -4.11 0.16 8.19
CA ARG A 98 -3.86 0.75 9.51
C ARG A 98 -5.13 1.32 10.15
N ALA A 99 -6.00 2.00 9.39
CA ALA A 99 -7.23 2.56 9.93
C ALA A 99 -8.26 1.49 10.36
N ARG A 100 -8.28 0.33 9.71
CA ARG A 100 -9.20 -0.78 10.06
C ARG A 100 -8.68 -1.67 11.18
N VAL A 101 -7.37 -1.64 11.46
CA VAL A 101 -6.74 -2.41 12.55
C VAL A 101 -6.22 -1.53 13.72
N VAL A 102 -6.54 -0.24 13.72
CA VAL A 102 -6.64 0.51 14.98
C VAL A 102 -8.08 0.35 15.48
N GLY A 103 -8.38 -0.83 16.03
CA GLY A 103 -9.51 -0.93 16.95
C GLY A 103 -9.25 0.04 18.10
N VAL A 104 -10.26 0.84 18.45
CA VAL A 104 -10.54 1.32 19.81
C VAL A 104 -9.27 1.44 20.67
N VAL A 105 -8.48 2.50 20.46
CA VAL A 105 -7.59 3.00 21.51
C VAL A 105 -8.43 4.01 22.27
N GLY A 106 -8.81 3.63 23.50
CA GLY A 106 -9.79 4.29 24.34
C GLY A 106 -9.64 5.81 24.40
N ALA A 107 -10.66 6.52 23.94
CA ALA A 107 -10.95 7.87 24.36
C ALA A 107 -12.33 7.88 25.01
N ALA A 108 -12.43 7.27 26.20
CA ALA A 108 -13.50 7.54 27.14
C ALA A 108 -12.88 8.16 28.40
N GLY A 109 -12.31 9.35 28.22
CA GLY A 109 -12.22 10.30 29.31
C GLY A 109 -13.61 10.90 29.52
N ALA A 110 -14.30 10.49 30.58
CA ALA A 110 -15.39 11.26 31.13
C ALA A 110 -15.15 11.37 32.64
N SER A 111 -14.75 12.56 33.05
CA SER A 111 -14.58 12.95 34.45
C SER A 111 -15.94 13.14 35.14
N GLY A 112 -16.03 12.62 36.37
CA GLY A 112 -16.74 13.22 37.51
C GLY A 112 -18.06 12.55 37.92
N PRO A 113 -18.57 12.75 39.16
CA PRO A 113 -17.97 13.31 40.38
C PRO A 113 -18.00 12.32 41.60
N PRO A 114 -17.42 12.65 42.78
CA PRO A 114 -17.57 11.89 44.04
C PRO A 114 -18.84 12.33 44.81
N PRO A 115 -19.20 11.85 46.03
CA PRO A 115 -18.91 10.62 46.80
C PRO A 115 -20.15 9.98 47.53
N SER A 116 -19.89 8.95 48.36
CA SER A 116 -20.55 8.63 49.66
C SER A 116 -21.74 7.62 49.68
N PRO A 117 -22.16 7.11 50.86
CA PRO A 117 -21.58 5.91 51.49
C PRO A 117 -22.61 4.81 51.83
N ARG A 118 -22.09 3.60 52.14
CA ARG A 118 -22.65 2.46 52.90
C ARG A 118 -24.14 2.50 53.31
N SER A 119 -24.82 1.37 53.06
CA SER A 119 -25.73 0.79 54.06
C SER A 119 -25.79 -0.73 53.96
N SER A 120 -25.56 -1.35 55.12
CA SER A 120 -25.84 -2.73 55.49
C SER A 120 -27.35 -2.92 55.67
N LEU A 121 -27.88 -4.09 55.32
CA LEU A 121 -28.90 -4.89 56.03
C LEU A 121 -29.78 -5.70 55.06
N GLY A 122 -29.99 -6.96 55.42
CA GLY A 122 -30.83 -7.95 54.77
C GLY A 122 -30.40 -9.33 55.24
#